data_AF-A0A1W9TEX5-F1
#
_entry.id   AF-A0A1W9TEX5-F1
#
_cell.length_a   1.000
_cell.length_b   1.000
_cell.length_c   1.000
_cell.angle_alpha   90.00
_cell.angle_beta   90.00
_cell.angle_gamma   90.00
#
_symmetry.space_group_name_H-M   'P 1'
#
loop_
_entity.id
_entity.type
_entity.pdbx_description
1 polymer ?
#
loop_
_entity_poly.entity_id
_entity_poly.type
_entity_poly.pdbx_seq_one_letter_code
_entity_poly.pdbx_strand_id
1 'polypeptide(L)'
;MKKLLVGMIMLLSVVAFVNAAETAEVPAAAPVVTEPAQVIDGVTTMIDVAYVTKYIWRGFNIYGSHGAIQPSVDFALENGFSANVWMSYPVGSGENDAGASINDQLTEFDYTLAYSNTVLEDTSQLNYKVGWRYYDFTKTSTKDMDMQEVFAEVSMPNIVGNGFVPRAAVYQMWNSKSGGLNSGAAGTIYAMGFAYGFGFDQAPEVPLSFSWDIVYNDGTGASTVDHDWSHMVFGLSTAFDVPSIGGKLAPAIYWQSSFEDTVNEDDELWAGISYSLSF
;
A
#
# COMPACT_ATOMS: atom_id res chain seq x y z
N MET A 1 -52.63 25.50 17.84
CA MET A 1 -52.14 24.93 19.12
C MET A 1 -51.15 23.82 18.81
N LYS A 2 -49.94 23.93 19.38
CA LYS A 2 -48.97 22.86 19.76
C LYS A 2 -48.52 21.87 18.66
N LYS A 3 -47.33 22.06 18.06
CA LYS A 3 -46.01 21.51 18.46
C LYS A 3 -45.95 19.96 18.46
N LEU A 4 -45.18 19.36 17.55
CA LEU A 4 -43.97 18.62 17.93
C LEU A 4 -43.00 18.46 16.74
N LEU A 5 -41.73 18.71 17.05
CA LEU A 5 -40.51 18.59 16.26
C LEU A 5 -39.86 17.22 16.58
N VAL A 6 -38.69 16.97 15.97
CA VAL A 6 -37.70 15.91 16.25
C VAL A 6 -37.95 14.66 15.39
N GLY A 7 -37.09 14.27 14.45
CA GLY A 7 -35.65 14.42 14.36
C GLY A 7 -35.08 13.01 14.22
N MET A 8 -35.05 12.48 13.00
CA MET A 8 -34.44 11.18 12.73
C MET A 8 -33.04 11.44 12.19
N ILE A 9 -32.08 11.39 13.11
CA ILE A 9 -30.67 11.23 12.82
C ILE A 9 -30.56 9.87 12.13
N MET A 10 -30.36 9.86 10.81
CA MET A 10 -29.78 8.69 10.16
C MET A 10 -28.31 8.65 10.56
N LEU A 11 -27.96 7.69 11.40
CA LEU A 11 -26.59 7.27 11.61
C LEU A 11 -26.17 6.52 10.33
N LEU A 12 -25.53 7.24 9.41
CA LEU A 12 -24.86 6.64 8.26
C LEU A 12 -23.51 6.10 8.75
N SER A 13 -23.45 4.82 9.08
CA SER A 13 -22.18 4.10 9.22
C SER A 13 -21.65 3.83 7.82
N VAL A 14 -20.88 4.78 7.28
CA VAL A 14 -20.14 4.64 6.02
C VAL A 14 -18.74 4.15 6.37
N VAL A 15 -18.49 2.87 6.11
CA VAL A 15 -17.14 2.31 6.09
C VAL A 15 -16.64 2.45 4.66
N ALA A 16 -15.78 3.44 4.41
CA ALA A 16 -15.10 3.61 3.13
C ALA A 16 -13.92 2.64 3.06
N PHE A 17 -13.98 1.70 2.13
CA PHE A 17 -12.83 0.87 1.75
C PHE A 17 -11.97 1.67 0.77
N VAL A 18 -10.80 2.11 1.23
CA VAL A 18 -9.72 2.53 0.33
C VAL A 18 -9.01 1.24 -0.08
N ASN A 19 -9.26 0.77 -1.32
CA ASN A 19 -8.51 -0.33 -1.91
C ASN A 19 -7.08 0.16 -2.22
N ALA A 20 -6.11 -0.62 -1.76
CA ALA A 20 -4.70 -0.37 -1.98
C ALA A 20 -4.25 -1.00 -3.30
N ALA A 21 -4.06 -0.17 -4.32
CA ALA A 21 -3.04 -0.44 -5.33
C ALA A 21 -1.68 -0.30 -4.62
N GLU A 22 -1.08 -1.44 -4.24
CA GLU A 22 0.14 -1.45 -3.44
C GLU A 22 1.36 -1.15 -4.31
N THR A 23 1.56 0.13 -4.61
CA THR A 23 2.88 0.66 -4.91
C THR A 23 3.54 0.99 -3.59
N ALA A 24 4.78 0.50 -3.39
CA ALA A 24 5.74 1.04 -2.42
C ALA A 24 5.13 1.59 -1.13
N GLU A 25 4.49 0.74 -0.29
CA GLU A 25 3.63 1.15 0.85
C GLU A 25 3.36 2.65 0.87
N VAL A 26 2.52 3.10 -0.07
CA VAL A 26 1.86 4.39 0.03
C VAL A 26 1.04 4.29 1.30
N PRO A 27 1.41 5.00 2.37
CA PRO A 27 0.61 5.04 3.56
C PRO A 27 -0.82 5.47 3.23
N ALA A 28 -1.77 4.59 3.55
CA ALA A 28 -3.20 4.77 3.30
C ALA A 28 -3.64 6.20 3.60
N ALA A 29 -4.12 6.90 2.58
CA ALA A 29 -4.76 8.19 2.74
C ALA A 29 -5.99 8.04 3.64
N ALA A 30 -6.24 9.02 4.51
CA ALA A 30 -7.46 9.12 5.31
C ALA A 30 -8.71 8.89 4.43
N PRO A 31 -9.75 8.19 4.93
CA PRO A 31 -10.92 7.82 4.14
C PRO A 31 -11.67 9.06 3.64
N VAL A 32 -11.69 9.27 2.33
CA VAL A 32 -12.54 10.24 1.65
C VAL A 32 -13.84 9.54 1.27
N VAL A 33 -14.97 10.13 1.66
CA VAL A 33 -16.33 9.64 1.38
C VAL A 33 -16.52 9.41 -0.12
N THR A 34 -16.85 8.18 -0.52
CA THR A 34 -17.20 7.80 -1.90
C THR A 34 -18.69 7.51 -2.03
N GLU A 35 -19.29 8.01 -3.12
CA GLU A 35 -20.56 7.50 -3.67
C GLU A 35 -20.34 6.11 -4.31
N PRO A 36 -21.37 5.24 -4.37
CA PRO A 36 -21.17 3.82 -4.60
C PRO A 36 -20.75 3.51 -6.04
N ALA A 37 -19.70 2.71 -6.17
CA ALA A 37 -19.37 1.97 -7.38
C ALA A 37 -20.58 1.12 -7.81
N GLN A 38 -20.75 0.92 -9.12
CA GLN A 38 -21.69 -0.10 -9.60
C GLN A 38 -21.27 -1.43 -8.95
N VAL A 39 -22.22 -2.20 -8.43
CA VAL A 39 -21.95 -3.53 -7.89
C VAL A 39 -22.47 -4.50 -8.92
N ILE A 40 -21.56 -5.18 -9.61
CA ILE A 40 -21.93 -6.37 -10.38
C ILE A 40 -21.97 -7.53 -9.38
N ASP A 41 -23.19 -7.83 -8.90
CA ASP A 41 -23.55 -9.01 -8.09
C ASP A 41 -22.50 -9.42 -7.03
N GLY A 42 -22.37 -8.61 -5.99
CA GLY A 42 -21.55 -8.91 -4.79
C GLY A 42 -20.04 -8.78 -4.95
N VAL A 43 -19.55 -8.31 -6.12
CA VAL A 43 -18.13 -8.06 -6.38
C VAL A 43 -17.92 -6.58 -6.74
N THR A 44 -17.01 -5.92 -6.04
CA THR A 44 -16.47 -4.62 -6.43
C THR A 44 -15.17 -4.84 -7.17
N THR A 45 -15.06 -4.28 -8.37
CA THR A 45 -13.81 -4.28 -9.14
C THR A 45 -13.16 -2.90 -9.06
N MET A 46 -11.85 -2.85 -8.88
CA MET A 46 -11.06 -1.63 -9.03
C MET A 46 -9.93 -1.86 -10.04
N ILE A 47 -9.72 -0.90 -10.93
CA ILE A 47 -8.57 -0.85 -11.81
C ILE A 47 -7.81 0.43 -11.44
N ASP A 48 -6.51 0.30 -11.16
CA ASP A 48 -5.63 1.43 -10.90
C ASP A 48 -4.40 1.38 -11.83
N VAL A 49 -3.90 2.55 -12.20
CA VAL A 49 -2.59 2.70 -12.81
C VAL A 49 -1.85 3.82 -12.10
N ALA A 50 -0.68 3.48 -11.56
CA ALA A 50 0.23 4.44 -10.95
C ALA A 50 1.48 4.66 -11.81
N TYR A 51 2.00 5.89 -11.75
CA TYR A 51 3.39 6.19 -12.10
C TYR A 51 4.10 6.69 -10.84
N VAL A 52 5.29 6.14 -10.59
CA VAL A 52 6.18 6.57 -9.50
C VAL A 52 7.55 6.92 -10.05
N THR A 53 8.20 7.92 -9.44
CA THR A 53 9.56 8.33 -9.85
C THR A 53 10.63 7.34 -9.43
N LYS A 54 10.34 6.50 -8.42
CA LYS A 54 11.18 5.39 -7.94
C LYS A 54 10.27 4.26 -7.45
N TYR A 55 10.70 3.01 -7.62
CA TYR A 55 10.05 1.87 -7.00
C TYR A 55 10.76 1.49 -5.70
N ILE A 56 10.18 1.91 -4.58
CA ILE A 56 10.68 1.58 -3.23
C ILE A 56 9.87 0.41 -2.66
N TRP A 57 10.44 -0.76 -2.52
CA TRP A 57 9.77 -1.91 -1.92
C TRP A 57 10.30 -2.13 -0.51
N ARG A 58 9.48 -1.85 0.53
CA ARG A 58 9.85 -2.10 1.94
C ARG A 58 11.23 -1.56 2.34
N GLY A 59 11.60 -0.39 1.84
CA GLY A 59 12.90 0.23 2.04
C GLY A 59 13.85 0.12 0.85
N PHE A 60 13.75 -0.97 0.09
CA PHE A 60 14.65 -1.27 -1.02
C PHE A 60 14.33 -0.46 -2.27
N ASN A 61 15.32 0.21 -2.84
CA ASN A 61 15.19 0.87 -4.14
C ASN A 61 15.36 -0.14 -5.28
N ILE A 62 14.26 -0.71 -5.77
CA ILE A 62 14.28 -1.86 -6.68
C ILE A 62 14.83 -1.48 -8.06
N TYR A 63 14.44 -0.32 -8.60
CA TYR A 63 14.84 0.14 -9.94
C TYR A 63 15.94 1.22 -9.94
N GLY A 64 16.51 1.53 -8.77
CA GLY A 64 17.53 2.55 -8.62
C GLY A 64 17.00 3.95 -8.98
N SER A 65 17.65 4.59 -9.95
CA SER A 65 17.25 5.92 -10.44
C SER A 65 16.08 5.93 -11.42
N HIS A 66 15.46 4.78 -11.70
CA HIS A 66 14.39 4.65 -12.70
C HIS A 66 13.00 4.62 -12.05
N GLY A 67 12.04 5.28 -12.70
CA GLY A 67 10.64 5.24 -12.30
C GLY A 67 9.96 3.91 -12.66
N ALA A 68 8.69 3.77 -12.27
CA ALA A 68 7.87 2.62 -12.58
C ALA A 68 6.46 2.99 -13.01
N ILE A 69 5.87 2.18 -13.89
CA ILE A 69 4.44 2.15 -14.17
C ILE A 69 3.86 0.91 -13.50
N GLN A 70 2.84 1.11 -12.67
CA GLN A 70 2.37 0.10 -11.74
C GLN A 70 0.84 -0.06 -11.85
N PRO A 71 0.35 -0.85 -12.82
CA PRO A 71 -1.07 -1.14 -12.93
C PRO A 71 -1.50 -2.22 -11.94
N SER A 72 -2.77 -2.17 -11.53
CA SER A 72 -3.37 -3.22 -10.72
C SER A 72 -4.86 -3.40 -10.98
N VAL A 73 -5.35 -4.59 -10.64
CA VAL A 73 -6.77 -4.94 -10.64
C VAL A 73 -7.12 -5.64 -9.34
N ASP A 74 -8.09 -5.07 -8.63
CA ASP A 74 -8.63 -5.61 -7.38
C ASP A 74 -10.04 -6.13 -7.58
N PHE A 75 -10.31 -7.27 -6.93
CA PHE A 75 -11.64 -7.84 -6.77
C PHE A 75 -11.93 -7.95 -5.29
N ALA A 76 -12.98 -7.27 -4.81
CA ALA A 76 -13.40 -7.32 -3.42
C ALA A 76 -14.82 -7.90 -3.33
N LEU A 77 -15.01 -8.86 -2.42
CA LEU A 77 -16.29 -9.46 -2.09
C LEU A 77 -16.86 -8.80 -0.83
N GLU A 78 -18.18 -8.69 -0.75
CA GLU A 78 -18.87 -8.10 0.41
C GLU A 78 -18.57 -8.80 1.75
N ASN A 79 -18.17 -10.08 1.70
CA ASN A 79 -17.85 -10.85 2.89
C ASN A 79 -16.43 -10.59 3.43
N GLY A 80 -15.67 -9.66 2.83
CA GLY A 80 -14.33 -9.25 3.25
C GLY A 80 -13.19 -9.95 2.51
N PHE A 81 -13.46 -10.96 1.69
CA PHE A 81 -12.43 -11.57 0.85
C PHE A 81 -12.07 -10.68 -0.34
N SER A 82 -10.79 -10.64 -0.68
CA SER A 82 -10.32 -9.95 -1.88
C SER A 82 -9.20 -10.70 -2.60
N ALA A 83 -9.06 -10.40 -3.89
CA ALA A 83 -7.96 -10.83 -4.73
C ALA A 83 -7.41 -9.62 -5.49
N ASN A 84 -6.10 -9.53 -5.65
CA ASN A 84 -5.43 -8.46 -6.39
C ASN A 84 -4.36 -9.06 -7.30
N VAL A 85 -4.24 -8.45 -8.48
CA VAL A 85 -3.05 -8.60 -9.34
C VAL A 85 -2.45 -7.22 -9.51
N TRP A 86 -1.19 -7.07 -9.10
CA TRP A 86 -0.41 -5.85 -9.27
C TRP A 86 0.81 -6.14 -10.13
N MET A 87 1.29 -5.14 -10.86
CA MET A 87 2.45 -5.29 -11.73
C MET A 87 3.37 -4.09 -11.58
N SER A 88 4.67 -4.27 -11.79
CA SER A 88 5.65 -3.19 -11.86
C SER A 88 6.47 -3.29 -13.14
N TYR A 89 6.45 -2.21 -13.92
CA TYR A 89 7.24 -2.07 -15.13
C TYR A 89 8.21 -0.91 -14.97
N PRO A 90 9.53 -1.12 -15.11
CA PRO A 90 10.50 -0.03 -15.07
C PRO A 90 10.30 0.92 -16.25
N VAL A 91 10.50 2.22 -16.00
CA VAL A 91 10.53 3.26 -17.02
C VAL A 91 11.98 3.52 -17.42
N GLY A 92 12.38 2.92 -18.54
CA GLY A 92 13.73 3.06 -19.07
C GLY A 92 14.43 1.71 -19.17
N SER A 93 15.77 1.72 -19.23
CA SER A 93 16.62 0.53 -19.29
C SER A 93 17.93 0.80 -18.59
N GLY A 94 18.46 -0.21 -17.91
CA GLY A 94 19.73 -0.09 -17.21
C GLY A 94 19.87 -1.17 -16.15
N GLU A 95 20.74 -0.90 -15.20
CA GLU A 95 20.95 -1.73 -14.02
C GLU A 95 20.49 -0.95 -12.78
N ASN A 96 20.02 -1.66 -11.77
CA ASN A 96 19.81 -1.07 -10.44
C ASN A 96 21.14 -1.03 -9.66
N ASP A 97 21.09 -0.53 -8.43
CA ASP A 97 22.28 -0.35 -7.58
C ASP A 97 22.94 -1.70 -7.20
N ALA A 98 22.17 -2.79 -7.22
CA ALA A 98 22.65 -4.17 -7.04
C ALA A 98 23.21 -4.81 -8.34
N GLY A 99 23.26 -4.08 -9.45
CA GLY A 99 23.76 -4.57 -10.75
C GLY A 99 22.79 -5.49 -11.52
N ALA A 100 21.52 -5.55 -11.12
CA ALA A 100 20.50 -6.33 -11.82
C ALA A 100 19.91 -5.53 -12.99
N SER A 101 19.74 -6.18 -14.16
CA SER A 101 19.10 -5.55 -15.33
C SER A 101 17.63 -5.30 -15.04
N ILE A 102 17.23 -4.03 -14.93
CA ILE A 102 15.88 -3.66 -14.50
C ILE A 102 14.81 -4.18 -15.48
N ASN A 103 15.10 -4.13 -16.78
CA ASN A 103 14.17 -4.56 -17.82
C ASN A 103 14.12 -6.06 -18.01
N ASP A 104 15.23 -6.76 -17.78
CA ASP A 104 15.33 -8.18 -18.09
C ASP A 104 15.12 -9.06 -16.86
N GLN A 105 15.15 -8.49 -15.65
CA GLN A 105 15.10 -9.29 -14.42
C GLN A 105 14.04 -8.83 -13.43
N LEU A 106 13.71 -7.53 -13.39
CA LEU A 106 12.95 -6.95 -12.28
C LEU A 106 11.51 -6.56 -12.65
N THR A 107 10.99 -7.00 -13.81
CA THR A 107 9.55 -6.90 -14.10
C THR A 107 8.80 -7.87 -13.18
N GLU A 108 7.91 -7.31 -12.36
CA GLU A 108 7.31 -8.00 -11.22
C GLU A 108 5.79 -8.05 -11.35
N PHE A 109 5.22 -9.18 -10.93
CA PHE A 109 3.79 -9.42 -10.82
C PHE A 109 3.48 -9.96 -9.43
N ASP A 110 2.54 -9.32 -8.76
CA ASP A 110 2.13 -9.71 -7.42
C ASP A 110 0.71 -10.24 -7.46
N TYR A 111 0.52 -11.44 -6.90
CA TYR A 111 -0.77 -12.07 -6.76
C TYR A 111 -1.13 -12.12 -5.29
N THR A 112 -2.16 -11.38 -4.90
CA THR A 112 -2.57 -11.26 -3.49
C THR A 112 -3.95 -11.88 -3.29
N LEU A 113 -4.10 -12.66 -2.21
CA LEU A 113 -5.39 -13.06 -1.65
C LEU A 113 -5.46 -12.57 -0.22
N ALA A 114 -6.55 -11.92 0.16
CA ALA A 114 -6.69 -11.35 1.49
C ALA A 114 -8.11 -11.48 2.05
N TYR A 115 -8.21 -11.32 3.36
CA TYR A 115 -9.44 -11.16 4.10
C TYR A 115 -9.32 -9.93 5.00
N SER A 116 -10.27 -9.02 4.87
CA SER A 116 -10.35 -7.79 5.64
C SER A 116 -11.64 -7.74 6.44
N ASN A 117 -11.57 -7.25 7.68
CA ASN A 117 -12.76 -6.99 8.48
C ASN A 117 -12.50 -5.93 9.54
N THR A 118 -13.57 -5.44 10.15
CA THR A 118 -13.56 -4.51 11.25
C THR A 118 -14.15 -5.18 12.49
N VAL A 119 -13.51 -4.98 13.63
CA VAL A 119 -14.02 -5.39 14.94
C VAL A 119 -13.93 -4.21 15.92
N LEU A 120 -14.63 -4.33 17.04
CA LEU A 120 -14.59 -3.33 18.12
C LEU A 120 -15.01 -1.91 17.66
N GLU A 121 -15.97 -1.82 16.73
CA GLU A 121 -16.40 -0.63 15.96
C GLU A 121 -16.66 0.68 16.74
N ASP A 122 -16.71 0.63 18.07
CA ASP A 122 -16.82 1.79 18.95
C ASP A 122 -15.44 2.50 19.13
N THR A 123 -15.11 2.89 20.35
CA THR A 123 -13.90 3.68 20.70
C THR A 123 -12.58 2.96 20.45
N SER A 124 -12.61 1.66 20.14
CA SER A 124 -11.42 0.84 19.94
C SER A 124 -11.46 0.09 18.62
N GLN A 125 -12.12 0.69 17.61
CA GLN A 125 -12.25 0.11 16.28
C GLN A 125 -10.90 -0.37 15.79
N LEU A 126 -10.87 -1.63 15.40
CA LEU A 126 -9.71 -2.33 14.85
C LEU A 126 -10.11 -2.82 13.46
N ASN A 127 -9.54 -2.20 12.45
CA ASN A 127 -9.59 -2.72 11.09
C ASN A 127 -8.38 -3.65 10.94
N TYR A 128 -8.58 -4.85 10.41
CA TYR A 128 -7.50 -5.77 10.11
C TYR A 128 -7.62 -6.33 8.70
N LYS A 129 -6.48 -6.66 8.12
CA LYS A 129 -6.33 -7.38 6.86
C LYS A 129 -5.29 -8.46 7.06
N VAL A 130 -5.61 -9.68 6.67
CA VAL A 130 -4.67 -10.80 6.67
C VAL A 130 -4.66 -11.41 5.29
N GLY A 131 -3.50 -11.84 4.82
CA GLY A 131 -3.42 -12.35 3.46
C GLY A 131 -2.15 -13.10 3.15
N TRP A 132 -2.09 -13.49 1.90
CA TRP A 132 -0.96 -14.14 1.27
C TRP A 132 -0.68 -13.47 -0.07
N ARG A 133 0.60 -13.33 -0.40
CA ARG A 133 1.09 -12.77 -1.65
C ARG A 133 2.14 -13.67 -2.27
N TYR A 134 2.10 -13.76 -3.59
CA TYR A 134 3.14 -14.35 -4.42
C TYR A 134 3.77 -13.27 -5.28
N TYR A 135 5.08 -13.14 -5.20
CA TYR A 135 5.90 -12.25 -6.02
C TYR A 135 6.49 -13.05 -7.18
N ASP A 136 6.13 -12.69 -8.41
CA ASP A 136 6.57 -13.33 -9.66
C ASP A 136 7.46 -12.39 -10.47
N PHE A 137 8.75 -12.71 -10.55
CA PHE A 137 9.70 -12.00 -11.39
C PHE A 137 9.73 -12.65 -12.77
N THR A 138 8.74 -12.31 -13.59
CA THR A 138 8.37 -13.00 -14.85
C THR A 138 9.48 -13.22 -15.88
N LYS A 139 10.59 -12.48 -15.80
CA LYS A 139 11.73 -12.59 -16.71
C LYS A 139 12.95 -13.29 -16.09
N THR A 140 12.89 -13.60 -14.80
CA THR A 140 13.88 -14.37 -14.06
C THR A 140 13.32 -15.76 -13.77
N SER A 141 14.20 -16.74 -13.49
CA SER A 141 13.71 -18.05 -13.09
C SER A 141 12.98 -17.94 -11.76
N THR A 142 11.78 -18.54 -11.65
CA THR A 142 11.01 -18.61 -10.40
C THR A 142 11.83 -19.07 -9.20
N LYS A 143 12.80 -19.97 -9.40
CA LYS A 143 13.60 -20.46 -8.27
C LYS A 143 14.54 -19.40 -7.72
N ASP A 144 14.91 -18.42 -8.53
CA ASP A 144 16.00 -17.48 -8.25
C ASP A 144 15.49 -16.19 -7.61
N MET A 145 14.25 -15.79 -7.89
CA MET A 145 13.71 -14.51 -7.40
C MET A 145 12.30 -14.59 -6.79
N ASP A 146 11.43 -15.50 -7.24
CA ASP A 146 10.05 -15.51 -6.74
C ASP A 146 10.00 -15.77 -5.23
N MET A 147 9.19 -14.97 -4.56
CA MET A 147 8.98 -15.01 -3.12
C MET A 147 7.50 -15.21 -2.81
N GLN A 148 7.23 -15.61 -1.57
CA GLN A 148 5.91 -15.65 -0.99
C GLN A 148 5.92 -14.93 0.33
N GLU A 149 4.76 -14.39 0.69
CA GLU A 149 4.55 -13.65 1.91
C GLU A 149 3.21 -14.01 2.51
N VAL A 150 3.17 -14.13 3.84
CA VAL A 150 1.92 -13.93 4.60
C VAL A 150 2.03 -12.64 5.38
N PHE A 151 0.90 -11.96 5.51
CA PHE A 151 0.89 -10.66 6.14
C PHE A 151 -0.33 -10.48 7.03
N ALA A 152 -0.15 -9.63 8.03
CA ALA A 152 -1.22 -9.10 8.85
C ALA A 152 -1.01 -7.61 9.05
N GLU A 153 -2.01 -6.82 8.71
CA GLU A 153 -2.04 -5.37 8.83
C GLU A 153 -3.20 -4.98 9.76
N VAL A 154 -2.97 -3.99 10.62
CA VAL A 154 -3.98 -3.46 11.53
C VAL A 154 -3.96 -1.93 11.55
N SER A 155 -5.14 -1.33 11.67
CA SER A 155 -5.29 0.11 11.94
C SER A 155 -6.37 0.37 12.99
N MET A 156 -6.17 1.42 13.78
CA MET A 156 -6.98 1.73 14.95
C MET A 156 -7.54 3.16 14.89
N PRO A 157 -8.50 3.45 14.00
CA PRO A 157 -8.91 4.83 13.70
C PRO A 157 -9.50 5.60 14.89
N ASN A 158 -10.07 4.88 15.86
CA ASN A 158 -10.80 5.51 16.97
C ASN A 158 -10.00 5.57 18.28
N ILE A 159 -8.78 5.00 18.34
CA ILE A 159 -8.05 4.83 19.61
C ILE A 159 -7.43 6.13 20.13
N VAL A 160 -6.95 7.01 19.23
CA VAL A 160 -6.35 8.31 19.60
C VAL A 160 -7.35 9.45 19.42
N GLY A 161 -8.23 9.36 18.42
CA GLY A 161 -9.13 10.44 18.02
C GLY A 161 -8.41 11.56 17.24
N ASN A 162 -9.14 12.63 16.93
CA ASN A 162 -8.65 13.81 16.19
C ASN A 162 -7.98 13.48 14.83
N GLY A 163 -8.40 12.41 14.16
CA GLY A 163 -7.88 12.04 12.84
C GLY A 163 -6.55 11.29 12.86
N PHE A 164 -5.97 11.00 14.03
CA PHE A 164 -4.81 10.12 14.14
C PHE A 164 -5.23 8.66 14.10
N VAL A 165 -4.63 7.90 13.19
CA VAL A 165 -4.89 6.47 12.97
C VAL A 165 -3.60 5.69 13.16
N PRO A 166 -3.31 5.17 14.37
CA PRO A 166 -2.22 4.24 14.56
C PRO A 166 -2.40 2.99 13.70
N ARG A 167 -1.29 2.43 13.24
CA ARG A 167 -1.26 1.19 12.46
C ARG A 167 0.00 0.39 12.74
N ALA A 168 -0.09 -0.91 12.48
CA ALA A 168 1.03 -1.82 12.50
C ALA A 168 0.84 -2.90 11.45
N ALA A 169 1.93 -3.47 10.97
CA ALA A 169 1.91 -4.59 10.06
C ALA A 169 3.06 -5.55 10.35
N VAL A 170 2.83 -6.82 10.05
CA VAL A 170 3.84 -7.87 10.08
C VAL A 170 3.77 -8.66 8.78
N TYR A 171 4.94 -8.95 8.23
CA TYR A 171 5.10 -9.63 6.95
C TYR A 171 6.13 -10.73 7.13
N GLN A 172 5.73 -11.98 6.92
CA GLN A 172 6.65 -13.11 6.92
C GLN A 172 6.86 -13.54 5.49
N MET A 173 8.11 -13.50 5.04
CA MET A 173 8.49 -13.81 3.67
C MET A 173 9.37 -15.06 3.59
N TRP A 174 9.28 -15.77 2.47
CA TRP A 174 10.15 -16.89 2.14
C TRP A 174 10.22 -17.15 0.63
N ASN A 175 11.18 -17.97 0.22
CA ASN A 175 11.40 -18.27 -1.20
C ASN A 175 10.33 -19.22 -1.73
N SER A 176 9.86 -18.96 -2.95
CA SER A 176 8.86 -19.81 -3.60
C SER A 176 9.40 -21.19 -3.99
N LYS A 177 10.73 -21.30 -4.19
CA LYS A 177 11.41 -22.58 -4.40
C LYS A 177 12.76 -22.62 -3.69
N SER A 178 13.24 -23.83 -3.40
CA SER A 178 14.55 -24.04 -2.79
C SER A 178 15.69 -23.96 -3.80
N GLY A 179 16.86 -23.49 -3.38
CA GLY A 179 18.13 -23.66 -4.08
C GLY A 179 18.38 -22.69 -5.24
N GLY A 180 17.65 -21.57 -5.32
CA GLY A 180 18.02 -20.47 -6.20
C GLY A 180 18.66 -19.29 -5.45
N LEU A 181 18.88 -18.20 -6.19
CA LEU A 181 19.64 -17.03 -5.72
C LEU A 181 19.03 -16.36 -4.47
N ASN A 182 17.71 -16.36 -4.33
CA ASN A 182 17.02 -15.79 -3.17
C ASN A 182 17.07 -16.67 -1.90
N SER A 183 17.83 -17.78 -1.88
CA SER A 183 17.84 -18.75 -0.76
C SER A 183 18.03 -18.19 0.66
N GLY A 184 18.57 -16.97 0.83
CA GLY A 184 18.71 -16.27 2.11
C GLY A 184 17.83 -15.01 2.28
N ALA A 185 16.86 -14.74 1.39
CA ALA A 185 16.02 -13.54 1.45
C ALA A 185 14.78 -13.67 2.35
N ALA A 186 14.65 -14.79 3.08
CA ALA A 186 13.52 -15.07 3.96
C ALA A 186 13.69 -14.37 5.31
N GLY A 187 12.62 -13.82 5.85
CA GLY A 187 12.64 -13.13 7.14
C GLY A 187 11.29 -12.54 7.49
N THR A 188 11.27 -11.76 8.57
CA THR A 188 10.08 -11.03 9.01
C THR A 188 10.30 -9.53 8.93
N ILE A 189 9.30 -8.79 8.48
CA ILE A 189 9.29 -7.32 8.52
C ILE A 189 8.19 -6.87 9.45
N TYR A 190 8.52 -5.95 10.36
CA TYR A 190 7.57 -5.30 11.25
C TYR A 190 7.53 -3.82 10.92
N ALA A 191 6.35 -3.31 10.57
CA ALA A 191 6.12 -1.89 10.34
C ALA A 191 5.16 -1.36 11.40
N MET A 192 5.40 -0.14 11.88
CA MET A 192 4.49 0.55 12.77
C MET A 192 4.49 2.04 12.49
N GLY A 193 3.35 2.69 12.70
CA GLY A 193 3.23 4.08 12.30
C GLY A 193 1.86 4.67 12.59
N PHE A 194 1.59 5.79 11.93
CA PHE A 194 0.28 6.41 11.95
C PHE A 194 -0.03 7.17 10.66
N ALA A 195 -1.31 7.32 10.38
CA ALA A 195 -1.82 8.30 9.43
C ALA A 195 -2.52 9.45 10.16
N TYR A 196 -2.53 10.63 9.54
CA TYR A 196 -3.21 11.82 10.03
C TYR A 196 -3.89 12.55 8.87
N GLY A 197 -5.23 12.55 8.88
CA GLY A 197 -6.04 13.29 7.92
C GLY A 197 -6.21 14.75 8.33
N PHE A 198 -5.97 15.67 7.41
CA PHE A 198 -6.18 17.11 7.62
C PHE A 198 -6.65 17.80 6.33
N GLY A 199 -7.12 19.03 6.46
CA GLY A 199 -7.53 19.86 5.34
C GLY A 199 -7.14 21.31 5.58
N PHE A 200 -7.24 22.12 4.52
CA PHE A 200 -7.04 23.55 4.61
C PHE A 200 -8.35 24.28 4.38
N ASP A 201 -8.63 25.30 5.18
CA ASP A 201 -9.84 26.14 5.02
C ASP A 201 -9.89 26.81 3.63
N GLN A 202 -8.73 27.04 3.01
CA GLN A 202 -8.61 27.65 1.68
C GLN A 202 -8.83 26.67 0.52
N ALA A 203 -8.79 25.36 0.78
CA ALA A 203 -8.98 24.30 -0.19
C ALA A 203 -9.66 23.08 0.48
N PRO A 204 -10.89 23.24 1.01
CA PRO A 204 -11.58 22.20 1.77
C PRO A 204 -11.91 20.96 0.93
N GLU A 205 -11.93 21.09 -0.39
CA GLU A 205 -12.13 20.02 -1.36
C GLU A 205 -10.88 19.16 -1.60
N VAL A 206 -9.72 19.54 -1.06
CA VAL A 206 -8.45 18.80 -1.21
C VAL A 206 -8.08 18.16 0.13
N PRO A 207 -8.60 16.95 0.43
CA PRO A 207 -8.25 16.27 1.67
C PRO A 207 -6.78 15.84 1.61
N LEU A 208 -6.03 16.14 2.66
CA LEU A 208 -4.63 15.75 2.78
C LEU A 208 -4.47 14.65 3.82
N SER A 209 -3.54 13.73 3.55
CA SER A 209 -3.15 12.70 4.47
C SER A 209 -1.65 12.78 4.69
N PHE A 210 -1.26 13.03 5.93
CA PHE A 210 0.10 12.80 6.38
C PHE A 210 0.24 11.38 6.92
N SER A 211 1.44 10.87 6.88
CA SER A 211 1.74 9.53 7.31
C SER A 211 3.20 9.36 7.68
N TRP A 212 3.42 8.44 8.61
CA TRP A 212 4.74 8.06 9.06
C TRP A 212 4.75 6.58 9.43
N ASP A 213 5.79 5.88 9.02
CA ASP A 213 6.06 4.49 9.40
C ASP A 213 7.55 4.32 9.76
N ILE A 214 7.84 3.42 10.69
CA ILE A 214 9.18 2.94 11.00
C ILE A 214 9.20 1.42 10.90
N VAL A 215 10.27 0.87 10.35
CA VAL A 215 10.35 -0.53 9.94
C VAL A 215 11.55 -1.24 10.56
N TYR A 216 11.30 -2.36 11.23
CA TYR A 216 12.31 -3.35 11.61
C TYR A 216 12.32 -4.47 10.58
N ASN A 217 13.49 -4.77 10.01
CA ASN A 217 13.67 -5.84 9.03
C ASN A 217 14.53 -6.95 9.64
N ASP A 218 13.98 -8.16 9.75
CA ASP A 218 14.64 -9.35 10.30
C ASP A 218 15.31 -10.17 9.17
N GLY A 219 16.19 -9.52 8.38
CA GLY A 219 16.98 -10.17 7.31
C GLY A 219 16.21 -10.49 6.03
N THR A 220 15.09 -9.82 5.79
CA THR A 220 14.21 -10.06 4.63
C THR A 220 14.66 -9.27 3.40
N GLY A 221 14.57 -9.87 2.21
CA GLY A 221 14.77 -9.19 0.91
C GLY A 221 16.06 -9.58 0.20
N ALA A 222 17.14 -9.87 0.93
CA ALA A 222 18.36 -10.47 0.37
C ALA A 222 19.18 -11.16 1.47
N SER A 223 20.09 -12.07 1.09
CA SER A 223 20.91 -12.84 2.03
C SER A 223 21.95 -12.02 2.81
N THR A 224 22.10 -10.74 2.45
CA THR A 224 23.06 -9.80 3.04
C THR A 224 22.38 -8.74 3.91
N VAL A 225 21.06 -8.81 4.06
CA VAL A 225 20.28 -7.84 4.84
C VAL A 225 20.48 -8.13 6.32
N ASP A 226 20.86 -7.11 7.07
CA ASP A 226 21.04 -7.20 8.52
C ASP A 226 19.70 -7.12 9.28
N HIS A 227 19.75 -7.55 10.56
CA HIS A 227 18.58 -7.62 11.45
C HIS A 227 18.46 -6.36 12.31
N ASP A 228 17.90 -5.27 11.76
CA ASP A 228 17.77 -4.00 12.49
C ASP A 228 16.58 -3.14 12.05
N TRP A 229 16.39 -2.00 12.73
CA TRP A 229 15.61 -0.88 12.24
C TRP A 229 16.20 -0.39 10.93
N SER A 230 15.47 -0.62 9.84
CA SER A 230 15.99 -0.44 8.50
C SER A 230 15.76 0.95 7.95
N HIS A 231 14.57 1.51 8.16
CA HIS A 231 14.19 2.81 7.63
C HIS A 231 12.94 3.37 8.31
N MET A 232 12.67 4.64 8.06
CA MET A 232 11.37 5.26 8.29
C MET A 232 10.89 5.98 7.04
N VAL A 233 9.58 5.98 6.80
CA VAL A 233 8.95 6.64 5.65
C VAL A 233 7.99 7.71 6.14
N PHE A 234 8.06 8.88 5.51
CA PHE A 234 7.09 9.96 5.65
C PHE A 234 6.36 10.13 4.34
N GLY A 235 5.04 10.24 4.39
CA GLY A 235 4.20 10.43 3.20
C GLY A 235 3.26 11.60 3.34
N LEU A 236 3.06 12.31 2.22
CA LEU A 236 2.00 13.29 2.05
C LEU A 236 1.25 12.98 0.76
N SER A 237 -0.06 12.77 0.87
CA SER A 237 -0.92 12.42 -0.26
C SER A 237 -2.25 13.17 -0.23
N THR A 238 -2.90 13.24 -1.39
CA THR A 238 -4.30 13.65 -1.52
C THR A 238 -4.97 12.79 -2.58
N ALA A 239 -6.29 12.67 -2.52
CA ALA A 239 -7.08 12.03 -3.56
C ALA A 239 -8.35 12.84 -3.79
N PHE A 240 -8.68 13.05 -5.06
CA PHE A 240 -9.90 13.76 -5.45
C PHE A 240 -10.53 13.11 -6.68
N ASP A 241 -11.85 13.21 -6.76
CA ASP A 241 -12.61 12.67 -7.89
C ASP A 241 -12.33 13.51 -9.14
N VAL A 242 -12.38 12.86 -10.31
CA VAL A 242 -12.23 13.54 -11.62
C VAL A 242 -13.57 13.48 -12.36
N PRO A 243 -14.49 14.44 -12.16
CA PRO A 243 -15.87 14.32 -12.65
C PRO A 243 -16.00 14.21 -14.16
N SER A 244 -15.03 14.72 -14.92
CA SER A 244 -15.06 14.74 -16.38
C SER A 244 -14.82 13.38 -17.03
N ILE A 245 -14.10 12.48 -16.37
CA ILE A 245 -13.74 11.15 -16.88
C ILE A 245 -14.12 10.01 -15.93
N GLY A 246 -14.69 10.34 -14.77
CA GLY A 246 -14.92 9.41 -13.67
C GLY A 246 -13.64 9.11 -12.90
N GLY A 247 -13.75 8.30 -11.85
CA GLY A 247 -12.59 7.83 -11.09
C GLY A 247 -11.96 8.87 -10.16
N LYS A 248 -10.78 8.50 -9.65
CA LYS A 248 -10.01 9.29 -8.68
C LYS A 248 -8.58 9.48 -9.16
N LEU A 249 -8.04 10.68 -8.94
CA LEU A 249 -6.63 10.98 -9.10
C LEU A 249 -5.98 11.15 -7.73
N ALA A 250 -4.85 10.49 -7.52
CA ALA A 250 -4.16 10.49 -6.24
C ALA A 250 -2.66 10.81 -6.39
N PRO A 251 -2.25 12.09 -6.32
CA PRO A 251 -0.85 12.46 -6.22
C PRO A 251 -0.31 12.27 -4.80
N ALA A 252 0.98 11.92 -4.70
CA ALA A 252 1.66 11.79 -3.43
C ALA A 252 3.18 12.02 -3.53
N ILE A 253 3.78 12.34 -2.39
CA ILE A 253 5.23 12.49 -2.22
C ILE A 253 5.66 11.79 -0.93
N TYR A 254 6.83 11.18 -0.98
CA TYR A 254 7.38 10.40 0.11
C TYR A 254 8.85 10.68 0.32
N TRP A 255 9.26 10.62 1.58
CA TRP A 255 10.65 10.69 2.01
C TRP A 255 10.96 9.48 2.89
N GLN A 256 11.99 8.73 2.54
CA GLN A 256 12.55 7.67 3.37
C GLN A 256 13.85 8.14 3.97
N SER A 257 13.99 7.95 5.29
CA SER A 257 15.30 7.96 5.92
C SER A 257 15.76 6.52 6.12
N SER A 258 16.89 6.18 5.53
CA SER A 258 17.49 4.84 5.59
C SER A 258 18.49 4.79 6.74
N PHE A 259 18.42 3.74 7.54
CA PHE A 259 19.30 3.53 8.70
C PHE A 259 20.23 2.33 8.50
N GLU A 260 19.83 1.43 7.60
CA GLU A 260 20.53 0.19 7.31
C GLU A 260 20.92 0.11 5.84
N ASP A 261 22.21 0.27 5.57
CA ASP A 261 22.80 0.31 4.22
C ASP A 261 22.54 -1.00 3.46
N THR A 262 22.41 -2.13 4.16
CA THR A 262 22.10 -3.42 3.53
C THR A 262 20.66 -3.50 2.99
N VAL A 263 19.78 -2.60 3.42
CA VAL A 263 18.43 -2.41 2.85
C VAL A 263 18.45 -1.32 1.79
N ASN A 264 19.03 -0.16 2.11
CA ASN A 264 19.21 0.93 1.16
C ASN A 264 20.31 1.87 1.66
N GLU A 265 21.30 2.14 0.81
CA GLU A 265 22.46 2.98 1.13
C GLU A 265 22.09 4.48 1.19
N ASP A 266 20.98 4.87 0.56
CA ASP A 266 20.57 6.26 0.41
C ASP A 266 19.24 6.58 1.08
N ASP A 267 19.10 7.82 1.53
CA ASP A 267 17.79 8.43 1.79
C ASP A 267 17.08 8.65 0.45
N GLU A 268 15.77 8.40 0.41
CA GLU A 268 15.01 8.42 -0.84
C GLU A 268 13.90 9.47 -0.83
N LEU A 269 13.83 10.25 -1.91
CA LEU A 269 12.68 11.10 -2.23
C LEU A 269 12.02 10.57 -3.49
N TRP A 270 10.72 10.27 -3.41
CA TRP A 270 9.95 9.88 -4.59
C TRP A 270 8.56 10.48 -4.57
N ALA A 271 8.00 10.60 -5.77
CA ALA A 271 6.65 11.06 -5.99
C ALA A 271 5.88 10.03 -6.82
N GLY A 272 4.57 10.00 -6.61
CA GLY A 272 3.66 9.14 -7.34
C GLY A 272 2.41 9.89 -7.78
N ILE A 273 1.80 9.41 -8.85
CA ILE A 273 0.45 9.77 -9.23
C ILE A 273 -0.28 8.51 -9.69
N SER A 274 -1.45 8.25 -9.12
CA SER A 274 -2.31 7.16 -9.57
C SER A 274 -3.66 7.64 -10.05
N TYR A 275 -4.26 6.83 -10.93
CA TYR A 275 -5.63 7.00 -11.38
C TYR A 275 -6.39 5.69 -11.22
N SER A 276 -7.53 5.74 -10.52
CA SER A 276 -8.35 4.56 -10.23
C SER A 276 -9.79 4.70 -10.73
N LEU A 277 -10.34 3.57 -11.17
CA LEU A 277 -11.73 3.39 -11.57
C LEU A 277 -12.33 2.22 -10.78
N SER A 278 -13.55 2.39 -10.26
CA SER A 278 -14.27 1.33 -9.54
C SER A 278 -15.70 1.16 -10.07
N PHE A 279 -16.12 -0.10 -10.25
CA PHE A 279 -17.40 -0.50 -10.84
C PHE A 279 -17.74 -1.97 -10.53
#